data_AF-A0A2D9QYE5-F1
#
_entry.id   AF-A0A2D9QYE5-F1
#
_cell.length_a   1.000
_cell.length_b   1.000
_cell.length_c   1.000
_cell.angle_alpha   90.00
_cell.angle_beta   90.00
_cell.angle_gamma   90.00
#
_symmetry.space_group_name_H-M   'P 1'
#
loop_
_entity.id
_entity.type
_entity.pdbx_description
1 polymer ?
#
loop_
_entity_poly.entity_id
_entity_poly.type
_entity_poly.pdbx_seq_one_letter_code
_entity_poly.pdbx_strand_id
1 'polypeptide(L)'
;MPVYFLEDLKDEAIDNKYLAIVIATKRARQLNRRSIEQLNPSTKRSASVALDELFSGEIQFREEVEATQEVDDEVSLDYLISMNSYDDDSSDDDS
;
A
#
# COMPACT_ATOMS: atom_id res chain seq x y z
N MET A 1 25.04 -7.17 7.31
CA MET A 1 23.62 -7.46 7.00
C MET A 1 23.56 -8.83 6.36
N PRO A 2 22.66 -9.71 6.79
CA PRO A 2 22.40 -10.96 6.06
C PRO A 2 21.91 -10.65 4.64
N VAL A 3 22.26 -11.53 3.70
CA VAL A 3 21.76 -11.51 2.33
C VAL A 3 20.64 -12.55 2.27
N TYR A 4 19.48 -12.16 1.75
CA TYR A 4 18.32 -13.04 1.62
C TYR A 4 18.14 -13.41 0.15
N PHE A 5 18.08 -14.71 -0.13
CA PHE A 5 17.69 -15.23 -1.45
C PHE A 5 16.21 -15.55 -1.39
N LEU A 6 15.42 -14.99 -2.29
CA LEU A 6 13.96 -15.20 -2.28
C LEU A 6 13.60 -16.63 -2.64
N GLU A 7 14.52 -17.32 -3.31
CA GLU A 7 14.45 -18.75 -3.65
C GLU A 7 14.49 -19.64 -2.40
N ASP A 8 14.96 -19.13 -1.26
CA ASP A 8 15.04 -19.86 0.01
C ASP A 8 13.76 -19.70 0.85
N LEU A 9 12.76 -18.93 0.39
CA LEU A 9 11.46 -18.89 1.08
C LEU A 9 10.83 -20.28 1.05
N LYS A 10 10.24 -20.69 2.18
CA LYS A 10 9.46 -21.92 2.22
C LYS A 10 8.23 -21.76 1.32
N ASP A 11 8.18 -22.54 0.24
CA ASP A 11 7.15 -22.51 -0.80
C ASP A 11 5.71 -22.68 -0.28
N GLU A 12 5.53 -23.17 0.95
CA GLU A 12 4.23 -23.54 1.51
C GLU A 12 3.29 -22.35 1.77
N ALA A 13 3.79 -21.11 1.82
CA ALA A 13 2.98 -19.93 2.15
C ALA A 13 3.03 -18.79 1.13
N ILE A 14 4.13 -18.66 0.36
CA ILE A 14 4.34 -17.55 -0.57
C ILE A 14 5.03 -18.11 -1.81
N ASP A 15 4.23 -18.40 -2.83
CA ASP A 15 4.64 -18.96 -4.12
C ASP A 15 5.23 -17.91 -5.09
N ASN A 16 4.96 -16.63 -4.84
CA ASN A 16 5.35 -15.54 -5.70
C ASN A 16 6.38 -14.61 -5.04
N LYS A 17 7.59 -14.54 -5.62
CA LYS A 17 8.67 -13.66 -5.15
C LYS A 17 8.28 -12.18 -5.06
N TYR A 18 7.39 -11.70 -5.92
CA TYR A 18 6.91 -10.32 -5.88
C TYR A 18 5.96 -10.12 -4.70
N LEU A 19 5.11 -11.10 -4.42
CA LEU A 19 4.24 -11.10 -3.25
C LEU A 19 5.05 -11.06 -1.95
N ALA A 20 6.13 -11.84 -1.87
CA ALA A 20 7.07 -11.81 -0.73
C ALA A 20 7.59 -10.38 -0.45
N ILE A 21 8.01 -9.66 -1.49
CA ILE A 21 8.47 -8.28 -1.38
C ILE A 21 7.34 -7.33 -0.96
N VAL A 22 6.13 -7.49 -1.50
CA VAL A 22 4.97 -6.69 -1.10
C VAL A 22 4.63 -6.91 0.38
N ILE A 23 4.70 -8.15 0.86
CA ILE A 23 4.46 -8.49 2.27
C ILE A 23 5.53 -7.87 3.16
N ALA A 24 6.82 -8.05 2.85
CA ALA A 24 7.92 -7.48 3.63
C ALA A 24 7.85 -5.95 3.69
N THR A 25 7.50 -5.30 2.58
CA THR A 25 7.37 -3.82 2.54
C THR A 25 6.16 -3.32 3.33
N LYS A 26 5.01 -3.99 3.24
CA LYS A 26 3.84 -3.71 4.09
C LYS A 26 4.20 -3.85 5.57
N ARG A 27 4.92 -4.90 5.94
CA ARG A 27 5.35 -5.13 7.32
C ARG A 27 6.35 -4.08 7.80
N ALA A 28 7.32 -3.70 6.99
CA ALA A 28 8.26 -2.63 7.31
C ALA A 28 7.55 -1.29 7.56
N ARG A 29 6.49 -0.96 6.80
CA ARG A 29 5.66 0.23 7.05
C ARG A 29 4.94 0.16 8.40
N GLN A 30 4.44 -1.01 8.80
CA GLN A 30 3.83 -1.20 10.12
C GLN A 30 4.84 -0.96 11.25
N LEU A 31 6.08 -1.45 11.08
CA LEU A 31 7.16 -1.23 12.03
C LEU A 31 7.53 0.24 12.14
N ASN A 32 7.60 0.96 11.01
CA ASN A 32 7.86 2.41 11.00
C ASN A 32 6.78 3.21 11.71
N ARG A 33 5.50 2.87 11.48
CA ARG A 33 4.38 3.59 12.10
C ARG A 33 4.35 3.45 13.63
N ARG A 34 4.89 2.35 14.17
CA ARG A 34 4.83 2.03 15.59
C ARG A 34 6.05 2.50 16.38
N SER A 35 7.12 2.94 15.72
CA SER A 35 8.41 3.18 16.38
C SER A 35 8.88 4.62 16.20
N ILE A 36 8.82 5.39 17.29
CA ILE A 36 9.51 6.69 17.42
C ILE A 36 11.04 6.48 17.51
N GLU A 37 11.48 5.29 17.92
CA GLU A 37 12.89 4.93 18.17
C GLU A 37 13.74 4.78 16.90
N GLN A 38 13.13 4.73 15.71
CA GLN A 38 13.85 4.64 14.43
C GLN A 38 14.68 5.87 14.08
N LEU A 39 14.56 6.95 14.85
CA LEU A 39 15.47 8.10 14.78
C LEU A 39 16.88 7.77 15.30
N ASN A 40 17.05 6.65 16.02
CA ASN A 40 18.35 6.22 16.51
C ASN A 40 19.12 5.43 15.43
N PRO A 41 20.30 5.88 14.99
CA PRO A 41 21.08 5.20 13.95
C PRO A 41 21.58 3.81 14.33
N SER A 42 21.54 3.42 15.61
CA SER A 42 21.88 2.06 16.05
C SER A 42 20.72 1.05 15.90
N THR A 43 19.51 1.52 15.61
CA THR A 43 18.35 0.63 15.43
C THR A 43 18.40 -0.06 14.07
N LYS A 44 18.05 -1.35 14.05
CA LYS A 44 17.97 -2.13 12.82
C LYS A 44 16.89 -1.53 11.92
N ARG A 45 17.20 -1.33 10.63
CA ARG A 45 16.23 -0.82 9.66
C ARG A 45 15.01 -1.72 9.64
N SER A 46 13.81 -1.15 9.64
CA SER A 46 12.54 -1.88 9.59
C SER A 46 12.43 -2.85 8.42
N ALA A 47 12.98 -2.49 7.26
CA ALA A 47 13.05 -3.38 6.10
C ALA A 47 13.82 -4.66 6.42
N SER A 48 14.94 -4.56 7.17
CA SER A 48 15.71 -5.72 7.58
C SER A 48 14.96 -6.57 8.60
N VAL A 49 14.28 -5.94 9.57
CA VAL A 49 13.45 -6.65 10.56
C VAL A 49 12.30 -7.39 9.88
N ALA A 50 11.61 -6.73 8.94
CA ALA A 50 10.51 -7.34 8.19
C ALA A 50 10.97 -8.53 7.33
N LEU A 51 12.19 -8.48 6.78
CA LEU A 51 12.77 -9.62 6.06
C LEU A 51 13.10 -10.77 7.02
N ASP A 52 13.63 -10.50 8.22
CA ASP A 52 13.82 -11.58 9.21
C ASP A 52 12.49 -12.27 9.53
N GLU A 53 11.45 -11.49 9.83
CA GLU A 53 10.12 -12.02 10.17
C GLU A 53 9.50 -12.81 9.00
N LEU A 54 9.74 -12.37 7.76
CA LEU A 54 9.28 -13.08 6.56
C LEU A 54 9.94 -14.46 6.45
N PHE A 55 11.27 -14.52 6.59
CA PHE A 55 12.03 -15.76 6.43
C PHE A 55 11.93 -16.70 7.65
N SER A 56 11.60 -16.17 8.84
CA SER A 56 11.29 -17.00 10.01
C SER A 56 9.87 -17.59 9.97
N GLY A 57 9.01 -17.12 9.05
CA GLY A 57 7.62 -17.55 8.94
C GLY A 57 6.72 -16.94 10.02
N GLU A 58 7.13 -15.84 10.65
CA GLU A 58 6.35 -15.13 11.66
C GLU A 58 5.25 -14.24 11.06
N ILE A 59 5.33 -13.97 9.75
CA ILE A 59 4.32 -13.18 9.05
C ILE A 59 3.19 -14.10 8.58
N GLN A 60 2.03 -13.95 9.21
CA GLN A 60 0.79 -14.52 8.71
C GLN A 60 0.22 -13.61 7.62
N PHE A 61 0.29 -14.08 6.37
CA PHE A 61 -0.34 -13.42 5.22
C PHE A 61 -1.64 -14.15 4.86
N ARG A 62 -2.69 -13.37 4.63
CA ARG A 62 -3.94 -13.84 4.04
C ARG A 62 -4.23 -12.96 2.84
N GLU A 63 -4.47 -13.59 1.70
CA GLU A 63 -4.96 -12.88 0.52
C GLU A 63 -6.40 -12.42 0.82
N GLU A 64 -6.64 -11.11 0.75
CA GLU A 64 -8.00 -10.60 0.70
C GLU A 64 -8.57 -11.02 -0.64
N VAL A 65 -9.62 -11.84 -0.62
CA VAL A 65 -10.46 -12.06 -1.79
C VAL A 65 -11.09 -10.71 -2.07
N GLU A 66 -10.59 -9.99 -3.06
CA GLU A 66 -11.25 -8.77 -3.55
C GLU A 66 -12.68 -9.17 -3.90
N ALA A 67 -13.64 -8.65 -3.13
CA ALA A 67 -14.96 -8.44 -3.69
C ALA A 67 -14.71 -7.49 -4.85
N THR A 68 -14.85 -7.97 -6.08
CA THR A 68 -14.88 -7.12 -7.28
C THR A 68 -15.91 -6.04 -7.00
N GLN A 69 -15.45 -4.86 -6.61
CA GLN A 69 -16.30 -3.70 -6.55
C GLN A 69 -16.52 -3.34 -8.01
N GLU A 70 -17.60 -3.88 -8.59
CA GLU A 70 -18.13 -3.43 -9.87
C GLU A 70 -18.36 -1.93 -9.70
N VAL A 71 -17.44 -1.15 -10.26
CA VAL A 71 -17.65 0.28 -10.40
C VAL A 71 -18.66 0.36 -11.53
N ASP A 72 -19.92 0.65 -11.19
CA ASP A 72 -20.95 0.92 -12.21
C ASP A 72 -20.43 2.05 -13.10
N ASP A 73 -20.02 1.71 -14.33
CA ASP A 73 -19.59 2.66 -15.36
C ASP A 73 -20.73 3.60 -15.82
N GLU A 74 -21.91 3.53 -15.18
CA GLU A 74 -23.10 4.32 -15.49
C GLU A 74 -23.08 5.75 -14.94
N VAL A 75 -22.01 6.19 -14.26
CA VAL A 75 -21.84 7.62 -13.96
C VAL A 75 -21.38 8.34 -15.23
N SER A 76 -22.35 8.67 -16.08
CA SER A 76 -22.13 9.40 -17.33
C SER A 76 -21.33 10.68 -17.10
N LEU A 77 -20.35 10.92 -17.98
CA LEU A 77 -19.50 12.12 -17.94
C LEU A 77 -20.33 13.41 -17.92
N ASP A 78 -21.51 13.39 -18.56
CA ASP A 78 -22.48 14.49 -18.57
C ASP A 78 -23.00 14.84 -17.17
N TYR A 79 -23.20 13.87 -16.29
CA TYR A 79 -23.61 14.10 -14.90
C TYR A 79 -22.50 14.85 -14.12
N LEU A 80 -21.25 14.43 -14.29
CA LEU A 80 -20.09 15.07 -13.66
C LEU A 80 -19.82 16.48 -14.19
N ILE A 81 -20.07 16.72 -15.48
CA ILE A 81 -19.94 18.05 -16.09
C ILE A 81 -21.04 18.99 -15.57
N SER A 82 -22.28 18.50 -15.39
CA SER A 82 -23.38 19.33 -14.86
C SER A 82 -23.16 19.78 -13.42
N MET A 83 -22.43 18.99 -12.62
CA MET A 83 -22.10 19.35 -11.23
C MET A 83 -20.98 20.39 -11.12
N ASN A 84 -20.21 20.60 -12.20
CA ASN A 84 -19.09 21.53 -12.26
C ASN A 84 -19.40 22.85 -12.96
N SER A 85 -20.60 23.04 -13.52
CA SER A 85 -21.05 24.37 -13.92
C SER A 85 -21.49 25.16 -12.68
N TYR A 86 -20.52 25.57 -11.88
CA TYR A 86 -20.72 26.68 -10.96
C TYR A 86 -20.94 27.94 -11.78
N ASP A 87 -22.00 28.67 -11.42
CA ASP A 87 -22.38 29.95 -11.99
C ASP A 87 -21.17 30.88 -12.14
N ASP A 88 -20.74 31.10 -13.38
CA ASP A 88 -19.93 32.26 -13.76
C ASP A 88 -20.88 33.45 -13.97
N ASP A 89 -21.54 33.88 -12.89
CA ASP A 89 -22.27 35.14 -12.87
C ASP A 89 -21.28 36.24 -12.46
N SER A 90 -20.36 36.53 -13.38
CA SER A 90 -19.52 37.72 -13.34
C SER A 90 -19.79 38.56 -14.58
N SER A 91 -20.88 39.33 -14.54
CA SER A 91 -21.02 40.49 -15.42
C SER A 91 -21.38 41.72 -14.59
N ASP A 92 -20.38 42.60 -14.48
CA ASP A 92 -20.45 43.95 -13.94
C ASP A 92 -21.57 44.75 -14.62
N ASP A 93 -22.52 45.28 -13.84
CA ASP A 93 -23.47 46.30 -14.29
C ASP A 93 -22.98 47.67 -13.80
N ASP A 94 -22.12 48.29 -14.59
CA ASP A 94 -21.83 49.72 -14.57
C ASP A 94 -22.74 50.40 -15.61
N SER A 95 -23.79 51.12 -15.17
CA SER A 95 -24.43 52.28 -15.86
C SER A 95 -25.46 53.01 -14.99
#